data_AF-A0A2V8M9Z9-F1
#
_entry.id   AF-A0A2V8M9Z9-F1
#
_cell.length_a   1.000
_cell.length_b   1.000
_cell.length_c   1.000
_cell.angle_alpha   90.00
_cell.angle_beta   90.00
_cell.angle_gamma   90.00
#
_symmetry.space_group_name_H-M   'P 1'
#
loop_
_entity.id
_entity.type
_entity.pdbx_description
1 polymer ?
#
loop_
_entity_poly.entity_id
_entity_poly.type
_entity_poly.pdbx_seq_one_letter_code
_entity_poly.pdbx_strand_id
1 'polypeptide(L)' 'MLRGSDDIEACVTRKLGVRSGEITLDGLFSAIEFECLGSCTTAPCIQINGEFYENLDVQKTESIIDELRKQG' A
#
# COMPACT_ATOMS: atom_id res chain seq x y z
N MET A 1 10.69 1.05 9.04
CA MET A 1 10.74 -0.17 9.88
C MET A 1 10.17 -0.12 11.32
N LEU A 2 10.23 0.95 12.13
CA LEU A 2 9.86 0.85 13.57
C LEU A 2 8.43 0.39 13.91
N ARG A 3 7.47 0.50 12.97
CA ARG A 3 6.07 0.07 13.15
C ARG A 3 5.59 -0.93 12.10
N GLY A 4 6.51 -1.64 11.42
CA GLY A 4 6.14 -2.67 10.44
C GLY A 4 5.75 -2.15 9.05
N SER A 5 6.33 -1.02 8.61
CA SER A 5 6.14 -0.50 7.24
C SER A 5 6.53 -1.51 6.16
N ASP A 6 7.52 -2.34 6.43
CA ASP A 6 8.17 -3.21 5.47
C ASP A 6 7.40 -4.53 5.31
N ASP A 7 6.68 -4.95 6.34
CA ASP A 7 5.69 -6.03 6.25
C ASP A 7 4.53 -5.61 5.34
N ILE A 8 4.11 -4.34 5.44
CA ILE A 8 3.07 -3.76 4.58
C ILE A 8 3.58 -3.63 3.14
N GLU A 9 4.79 -3.12 2.94
CA GLU A 9 5.41 -3.05 1.61
C GLU A 9 5.48 -4.45 0.98
N ALA A 10 6.08 -5.42 1.66
CA ALA A 10 6.20 -6.80 1.18
C ALA A 10 4.82 -7.41 0.86
N CYS A 11 3.80 -7.11 1.67
CA CYS A 11 2.43 -7.52 1.40
C CYS A 11 1.90 -6.93 0.08
N VAL A 12 2.06 -5.62 -0.14
CA VAL A 12 1.64 -4.93 -1.37
C VAL A 12 2.38 -5.50 -2.57
N THR A 13 3.71 -5.62 -2.50
CA THR A 13 4.56 -6.18 -3.56
C THR A 13 4.13 -7.61 -3.93
N ARG A 14 3.86 -8.45 -2.91
CA ARG A 14 3.44 -9.84 -3.11
C ARG A 14 2.03 -9.95 -3.70
N LYS A 15 1.09 -9.13 -3.23
CA LYS A 15 -0.31 -9.17 -3.65
C LYS A 15 -0.50 -8.61 -5.07
N LEU A 16 0.17 -7.50 -5.38
CA LEU A 16 0.12 -6.87 -6.70
C LEU A 16 1.09 -7.52 -7.71
N GLY A 17 2.12 -8.23 -7.22
CA GLY A 17 3.11 -8.88 -8.07
C GLY A 17 4.07 -7.90 -8.77
N VAL A 18 4.21 -6.68 -8.24
CA VAL A 18 5.05 -5.60 -8.79
C VAL A 18 5.98 -5.05 -7.75
N ARG A 19 7.13 -4.50 -8.19
CA ARG A 19 8.07 -3.82 -7.30
C ARG A 19 7.71 -2.35 -7.09
N SER A 20 8.30 -1.75 -6.06
CA SER A 20 8.23 -0.32 -5.81
C SER A 20 8.76 0.45 -7.02
N GLY A 21 7.94 1.34 -7.58
CA GLY A 21 8.16 2.08 -8.82
C GLY A 21 7.53 1.47 -10.08
N GLU A 22 6.86 0.32 -9.98
CA GLU A 22 6.24 -0.37 -11.13
C GLU A 22 4.71 -0.28 -11.13
N ILE A 23 4.14 -0.48 -12.32
CA ILE A 23 2.70 -0.52 -12.57
C ILE A 23 2.30 -1.98 -12.78
N THR A 24 1.16 -2.38 -12.22
CA THR A 24 0.61 -3.71 -12.42
C THR A 24 0.24 -3.97 -13.87
N LEU A 25 0.29 -5.24 -14.29
CA LEU A 25 -0.01 -5.65 -15.67
C LEU A 25 -1.45 -5.34 -16.09
N ASP A 26 -2.37 -5.25 -15.13
CA ASP A 26 -3.75 -4.84 -15.37
C ASP A 26 -3.91 -3.30 -15.50
N GLY A 27 -2.85 -2.54 -15.26
CA GLY A 27 -2.86 -1.08 -15.35
C GLY A 27 -3.69 -0.39 -14.26
N LEU A 28 -4.12 -1.13 -13.23
CA LEU A 28 -5.00 -0.61 -12.18
C LEU A 28 -4.24 0.01 -11.01
N PHE A 29 -3.03 -0.48 -10.70
CA PHE A 29 -2.26 -0.05 -9.55
C PHE A 29 -0.83 0.34 -9.92
N SER A 30 -0.34 1.40 -9.28
CA SER A 30 1.06 1.82 -9.32
C SER A 30 1.61 1.76 -7.91
N ALA A 31 2.57 0.87 -7.65
CA ALA A 31 3.21 0.77 -6.35
C ALA A 31 4.38 1.76 -6.31
N ILE A 32 4.37 2.72 -5.38
CA ILE A 32 5.46 3.69 -5.22
C ILE A 32 5.79 3.77 -3.74
N GLU A 33 7.06 3.56 -3.41
CA GLU A 33 7.58 3.76 -2.06
C GLU A 33 7.86 5.26 -1.84
N PHE A 34 7.44 5.79 -0.70
CA PHE A 34 7.75 7.14 -0.25
C PHE A 34 8.47 7.08 1.09
N GLU A 35 9.52 7.89 1.26
CA GLU A 35 10.30 7.89 2.51
C GLU A 35 9.49 8.40 3.72
N CYS A 36 8.72 9.49 3.55
CA CYS A 36 7.92 10.05 4.62
C CYS A 36 6.65 10.71 4.07
N LEU A 37 5.50 10.23 4.53
CA LEU A 37 4.19 10.80 4.25
C LEU A 37 3.71 11.77 5.35
N GLY A 38 4.59 12.11 6.31
CA GLY A 38 4.27 13.00 7.42
C GLY A 38 3.33 12.40 8.48
N SER A 39 2.90 11.14 8.32
CA SER A 39 1.99 10.47 9.26
C SER A 39 2.68 9.47 10.19
N CYS A 40 3.79 9.89 10.80
CA CYS A 40 4.58 9.04 11.70
C CYS A 40 3.79 8.59 12.94
N THR A 41 2.78 9.37 13.37
CA THR A 41 1.95 9.07 14.55
C THR A 41 1.01 7.89 14.31
N THR A 42 0.49 7.75 13.09
CA THR A 42 -0.50 6.73 12.69
C THR A 42 0.07 5.72 11.67
N ALA A 43 1.40 5.65 11.57
CA ALA A 43 2.09 4.62 10.80
C ALA A 43 1.69 3.20 11.29
N PRO A 44 1.57 2.20 10.38
CA PRO A 44 1.81 2.27 8.94
C PRO A 44 0.70 3.00 8.17
N CYS A 45 1.09 3.75 7.14
CA CYS A 45 0.15 4.47 6.28
C CYS A 45 0.46 4.26 4.79
N ILE A 46 -0.58 4.24 3.96
CA ILE A 46 -0.51 4.20 2.50
C ILE A 46 -1.39 5.34 1.97
N GLN A 47 -0.96 5.99 0.89
CA GLN A 47 -1.79 6.95 0.18
C GLN A 47 -2.31 6.32 -1.11
N ILE A 48 -3.62 6.32 -1.31
CA ILE A 48 -4.27 5.77 -2.52
C ILE A 48 -5.18 6.87 -3.08
N ASN A 49 -4.97 7.25 -4.35
CA ASN A 49 -5.76 8.29 -5.04
C ASN A 49 -5.90 9.61 -4.27
N GLY A 50 -4.92 9.96 -3.43
CA GLY A 50 -4.93 11.18 -2.63
C GLY A 50 -5.47 11.01 -1.20
N GLU A 51 -6.09 9.87 -0.88
CA GLU A 51 -6.58 9.56 0.46
C GLU A 51 -5.54 8.80 1.29
N PHE A 52 -5.41 9.17 2.56
CA PHE A 52 -4.53 8.51 3.51
C PHE A 52 -5.26 7.38 4.22
N TYR A 53 -4.70 6.18 4.11
CA TYR A 53 -5.10 4.99 4.84
C TYR A 53 -4.08 4.76 5.94
N GLU A 54 -4.49 4.88 7.20
CA GLU A 54 -3.61 4.87 8.36
C GLU A 54 -3.92 3.71 9.32
N ASN A 55 -3.02 3.41 10.26
CA ASN A 55 -3.12 2.27 11.17
C ASN A 55 -3.37 0.94 10.43
N LEU A 56 -2.62 0.74 9.35
CA LEU A 56 -2.73 -0.42 8.49
C LEU A 56 -2.06 -1.65 9.11
N ASP A 57 -2.66 -2.79 8.82
CA ASP A 57 -2.11 -4.12 9.06
C ASP A 57 -2.14 -4.91 7.74
N VAL A 58 -1.40 -6.02 7.69
CA VAL A 58 -1.30 -6.86 6.48
C VAL A 58 -2.68 -7.30 5.96
N GLN A 59 -3.61 -7.65 6.85
CA GLN A 59 -4.95 -8.13 6.46
C GLN A 59 -5.83 -7.01 5.88
N LYS A 60 -5.80 -5.83 6.50
CA LYS A 60 -6.50 -4.63 6.02
C LYS A 60 -5.94 -4.18 4.69
N THR A 61 -4.62 -4.16 4.54
CA THR A 61 -3.98 -3.81 3.26
C THR A 61 -4.42 -4.75 2.15
N GLU A 62 -4.44 -6.07 2.38
CA GLU A 62 -4.96 -7.02 1.39
C GLU A 62 -6.44 -6.76 1.07
N SER A 63 -7.26 -6.50 2.09
CA SER A 63 -8.69 -6.23 1.90
C SER A 63 -8.95 -4.94 1.10
N ILE A 64 -8.22 -3.87 1.38
CA ILE A 64 -8.30 -2.59 0.66
C ILE A 64 -7.94 -2.79 -0.81
N ILE A 65 -6.85 -3.51 -1.11
CA ILE A 65 -6.45 -3.81 -2.49
C ILE A 65 -7.55 -4.60 -3.21
N ASP A 66 -8.13 -5.61 -2.56
CA ASP A 66 -9.19 -6.43 -3.14
C ASP A 66 -10.49 -5.63 -3.37
N GLU A 67 -10.82 -4.69 -2.48
CA GLU A 67 -11.97 -3.78 -2.65
C GLU A 67 -11.74 -2.79 -3.80
N LEU A 68 -10.58 -2.16 -3.87
CA LEU A 68 -10.21 -1.24 -4.95
C LEU A 68 -10.24 -1.95 -6.31
N ARG A 69 -9.77 -3.19 -6.36
CA ARG A 69 -9.79 -4.00 -7.59
C ARG A 69 -11.20 -4.36 -8.06
N LYS A 70 -12.19 -4.36 -7.17
CA LYS A 70 -13.61 -4.56 -7.54
C LYS A 70 -14.29 -3.29 -8.01
N GLN A 71 -13.73 -2.12 -7.68
CA GLN A 71 -14.29 -0.81 -8.04
C GLN A 71 -13.80 -0.31 -9.41
N GLY A 72 -12.72 -0.88 -9.95
CA GLY A 72 -12.20 -0.63 -11.31
C GLY A 72 -12.56 -1.75 -12.28
#